data_AF-A0A2N1QZ22-F1
#
_entry.id   AF-A0A2N1QZ22-F1
#
_cell.length_a   1.000
_cell.length_b   1.000
_cell.length_c   1.000
_cell.angle_alpha   90.00
_cell.angle_beta   90.00
_cell.angle_gamma   90.00
#
_symmetry.space_group_name_H-M   'P 1'
#
loop_
_entity.id
_entity.type
_entity.pdbx_description
1 polymer ?
#
loop_
_entity_poly.entity_id
_entity_poly.type
_entity_poly.pdbx_seq_one_letter_code
_entity_poly.pdbx_strand_id
1 'polypeptide(L)'
;MTPAILKDKIPPNNHEAEQACLGALLLDPDALGVVLRYIRPDDFYATAHAEIYSAIIALHEKGQKADLITLTDEMKLAGSLDKAGGTGYIANLTSMTPSAANVE
;
A
#
# COMPACT_ATOMS: atom_id res chain seq x y z
N MET A 1 32.36 -2.16 32.05
CA MET A 1 31.73 -1.11 31.24
C MET A 1 32.21 -1.28 29.81
N THR A 2 31.32 -1.70 28.92
CA THR A 2 31.53 -1.62 27.47
C THR A 2 30.16 -1.29 26.88
N PRO A 3 29.91 -0.05 26.40
CA PRO A 3 28.64 0.27 25.78
C PRO A 3 28.64 -0.32 24.36
N ALA A 4 27.89 -1.39 24.15
CA ALA A 4 27.63 -1.91 22.81
C ALA A 4 26.60 -1.00 22.13
N ILE A 5 27.12 -0.05 21.35
CA ILE A 5 26.59 0.58 20.13
C ILE A 5 25.08 0.33 19.91
N LEU A 6 24.28 1.38 20.15
CA LEU A 6 22.94 1.52 19.60
C LEU A 6 23.07 1.50 18.07
N LYS A 7 22.95 0.32 17.47
CA LYS A 7 22.65 0.19 16.05
C LYS A 7 21.31 0.87 15.82
N ASP A 8 21.33 1.97 15.08
CA ASP A 8 20.26 2.51 14.25
C ASP A 8 18.96 1.69 14.34
N LYS A 9 18.05 2.14 15.20
CA LYS A 9 16.75 1.50 15.39
C LYS A 9 15.90 1.74 14.15
N ILE A 10 16.02 0.86 13.16
CA ILE A 10 14.97 0.67 12.17
C ILE A 10 13.68 0.40 12.97
N PRO A 11 12.64 1.24 12.84
CA PRO A 11 11.37 1.00 13.50
C PRO A 11 10.84 -0.39 13.13
N PRO A 12 10.16 -1.11 14.02
CA PRO A 12 9.49 -2.35 13.64
C PRO A 12 8.52 -2.05 12.49
N ASN A 13 8.83 -2.56 11.30
CA ASN A 13 7.98 -2.50 10.12
C ASN A 13 7.66 -3.92 9.66
N ASN A 14 6.56 -4.08 8.93
CA ASN A 14 6.21 -5.34 8.30
C ASN A 14 5.78 -5.08 6.85
N HIS A 15 6.74 -5.23 5.94
CA HIS A 15 6.53 -4.94 4.53
C HIS A 15 5.49 -5.87 3.89
N GLU A 16 5.42 -7.14 4.32
CA GLU A 16 4.41 -8.09 3.85
C GLU A 16 3.01 -7.68 4.29
N ALA A 17 2.86 -7.15 5.52
CA ALA A 17 1.58 -6.62 5.99
C ALA A 17 1.12 -5.40 5.19
N GLU A 18 2.05 -4.50 4.84
CA GLU A 18 1.73 -3.36 3.96
C GLU A 18 1.29 -3.84 2.56
N GLN A 19 2.01 -4.80 1.97
CA GLN A 19 1.64 -5.39 0.67
C GLN A 19 0.27 -6.07 0.74
N ALA A 20 0.01 -6.84 1.78
CA ALA A 20 -1.28 -7.51 1.99
C ALA A 20 -2.42 -6.50 2.18
N CYS A 21 -2.18 -5.40 2.90
CA CYS A 21 -3.17 -4.32 3.05
C CYS A 21 -3.52 -3.68 1.70
N LEU A 22 -2.52 -3.32 0.91
CA LEU A 22 -2.74 -2.71 -0.40
C LEU A 22 -3.41 -3.67 -1.38
N GLY A 23 -2.95 -4.92 -1.42
CA GLY A 23 -3.53 -5.96 -2.26
C GLY A 23 -4.98 -6.27 -1.87
N ALA A 24 -5.30 -6.33 -0.57
CA ALA A 24 -6.68 -6.47 -0.10
C ALA A 24 -7.58 -5.31 -0.55
N LEU A 25 -7.10 -4.06 -0.52
CA LEU A 25 -7.85 -2.90 -1.00
C LEU A 25 -8.05 -2.89 -2.52
N LEU A 26 -7.16 -3.52 -3.28
CA LEU A 26 -7.33 -3.71 -4.72
C LEU A 26 -8.30 -4.84 -5.06
N LEU A 27 -8.42 -5.85 -4.17
CA LEU A 27 -9.37 -6.95 -4.31
C LEU A 27 -10.78 -6.56 -3.83
N ASP A 28 -10.87 -5.79 -2.75
CA ASP A 28 -12.10 -5.26 -2.18
C ASP A 28 -11.99 -3.73 -1.93
N PRO A 29 -12.22 -2.91 -2.97
CA PRO A 29 -12.14 -1.45 -2.85
C PRO A 29 -13.17 -0.85 -1.90
N ASP A 30 -14.27 -1.57 -1.61
CA ASP A 30 -15.33 -1.09 -0.73
C ASP A 30 -14.88 -1.15 0.76
N ALA A 31 -13.85 -1.95 1.08
CA ALA A 31 -13.23 -2.01 2.41
C ALA A 31 -12.50 -0.72 2.82
N LEU A 32 -12.15 0.15 1.86
CA LEU A 32 -11.37 1.36 2.12
C LEU A 32 -12.01 2.29 3.16
N GLY A 33 -13.35 2.41 3.15
CA GLY A 33 -14.08 3.27 4.10
C GLY A 33 -13.87 2.85 5.56
N VAL A 34 -13.63 1.57 5.83
CA VAL A 34 -13.28 1.05 7.16
C VAL A 34 -11.81 1.32 7.46
N VAL A 35 -10.92 1.01 6.50
CA VAL A 35 -9.46 1.15 6.66
C VAL A 35 -9.04 2.61 6.91
N LEU A 36 -9.70 3.57 6.26
CA LEU A 36 -9.50 5.02 6.45
C LEU A 36 -9.67 5.49 7.91
N ARG A 37 -10.28 4.70 8.79
CA ARG A 37 -10.38 5.04 10.21
C ARG A 37 -9.10 4.76 10.99
N TYR A 38 -8.22 3.91 10.46
CA TYR A 38 -7.09 3.35 11.18
C TYR A 38 -5.74 3.68 10.54
N ILE A 39 -5.68 3.82 9.21
CA ILE A 39 -4.43 3.96 8.47
C ILE A 39 -4.40 5.29 7.71
N ARG A 40 -3.25 5.97 7.74
CA ARG A 40 -2.90 7.14 6.93
C ARG A 40 -1.75 6.78 5.99
N PRO A 41 -1.57 7.49 4.87
CA PRO A 41 -0.41 7.27 3.99
C PRO A 41 0.94 7.33 4.73
N ASP A 42 1.09 8.26 5.68
CA ASP A 42 2.32 8.41 6.47
C ASP A 42 2.59 7.26 7.46
N ASP A 43 1.63 6.36 7.68
CA ASP A 43 1.84 5.17 8.52
C ASP A 43 2.59 4.05 7.78
N PHE A 44 2.66 4.11 6.44
CA PHE A 44 3.45 3.17 5.66
C PHE A 44 4.93 3.49 5.76
N TYR A 45 5.73 2.47 6.07
CA TYR A 45 7.18 2.61 6.11
C TYR A 45 7.78 2.76 4.70
N ALA A 46 7.24 2.02 3.73
CA ALA A 46 7.69 2.11 2.35
C ALA A 46 7.01 3.30 1.64
N THR A 47 7.82 4.24 1.14
CA THR A 47 7.32 5.38 0.35
C THR A 47 6.48 4.94 -0.85
N ALA A 48 6.86 3.84 -1.52
CA ALA A 48 6.09 3.27 -2.61
C ALA A 48 4.66 2.89 -2.17
N HIS A 49 4.51 2.33 -0.97
CA HIS A 49 3.21 1.94 -0.45
C HIS A 49 2.36 3.14 -0.01
N ALA A 50 2.99 4.16 0.58
CA ALA A 50 2.34 5.41 0.89
C ALA A 50 1.76 6.10 -0.36
N GLU A 51 2.52 6.12 -1.47
CA GLU A 51 2.09 6.67 -2.76
C GLU A 51 0.91 5.87 -3.35
N ILE A 52 0.99 4.53 -3.28
CA ILE A 52 -0.10 3.65 -3.74
C ILE A 52 -1.37 3.89 -2.92
N TYR A 53 -1.27 3.90 -1.59
CA TYR A 53 -2.41 4.12 -0.70
C TYR A 53 -3.04 5.50 -0.94
N SER A 54 -2.22 6.54 -1.12
CA SER A 54 -2.68 7.89 -1.43
C SER A 54 -3.49 7.93 -2.74
N ALA A 55 -3.04 7.22 -3.78
CA ALA A 55 -3.76 7.15 -5.04
C ALA A 55 -5.07 6.34 -4.93
N ILE A 56 -5.10 5.27 -4.10
CA ILE A 56 -6.34 4.55 -3.77
C ILE A 56 -7.36 5.49 -3.10
N ILE A 57 -6.91 6.33 -2.15
CA ILE A 57 -7.77 7.34 -1.51
C ILE A 57 -8.26 8.37 -2.53
N ALA A 58 -7.39 8.90 -3.38
CA ALA A 58 -7.75 9.90 -4.38
C ALA A 58 -8.82 9.38 -5.35
N LEU A 59 -8.73 8.12 -5.78
CA LEU A 59 -9.77 7.48 -6.59
C LEU A 59 -11.09 7.37 -5.83
N HIS A 60 -11.04 6.95 -4.57
CA HIS A 60 -12.24 6.86 -3.74
C HIS A 60 -12.93 8.22 -3.54
N GLU A 61 -12.17 9.29 -3.31
CA GLU A 61 -12.70 10.66 -3.21
C GLU A 61 -13.34 11.15 -4.52
N LYS A 62 -12.87 10.64 -5.67
CA LYS A 62 -13.48 10.86 -6.99
C LYS A 62 -14.69 9.96 -7.26
N GLY A 63 -15.07 9.09 -6.32
CA GLY A 63 -16.14 8.11 -6.52
C GLY A 63 -15.78 6.98 -7.48
N GLN A 64 -14.48 6.74 -7.69
CA GLN A 64 -13.96 5.68 -8.57
C GLN A 64 -13.37 4.54 -7.74
N LYS A 65 -13.58 3.29 -8.19
CA LYS A 65 -12.96 2.13 -7.56
C LYS A 65 -11.49 2.02 -7.99
N ALA A 66 -10.63 1.72 -7.04
CA ALA A 66 -9.23 1.41 -7.33
C ALA A 66 -9.10 -0.02 -7.86
N ASP A 67 -8.61 -0.15 -9.08
CA ASP A 67 -8.16 -1.39 -9.70
C ASP A 67 -6.81 -1.14 -10.39
N LEU A 68 -6.19 -2.17 -10.98
CA LEU A 68 -4.88 -2.04 -11.60
C LEU A 68 -4.84 -0.93 -12.68
N ILE A 69 -5.89 -0.78 -13.48
CA ILE A 69 -5.94 0.18 -14.57
C ILE A 69 -6.16 1.58 -13.99
N THR A 70 -7.22 1.77 -13.20
CA THR A 70 -7.56 3.08 -12.64
C THR A 70 -6.46 3.61 -11.73
N LEU A 71 -5.86 2.76 -10.91
CA LEU A 71 -4.75 3.11 -10.03
C LEU A 71 -3.51 3.52 -10.82
N THR A 72 -3.10 2.71 -11.81
CA THR A 72 -1.89 3.05 -12.58
C THR A 72 -2.07 4.32 -13.40
N ASP A 73 -3.27 4.60 -13.90
CA ASP A 73 -3.54 5.83 -14.63
C ASP A 73 -3.61 7.06 -13.71
N GLU A 74 -4.21 6.93 -12.52
CA GLU A 74 -4.17 7.98 -11.50
C GLU A 74 -2.72 8.31 -11.10
N MET A 75 -1.89 7.30 -10.88
CA MET A 75 -0.50 7.48 -10.47
C MET A 75 0.39 8.02 -11.60
N LYS A 76 0.09 7.69 -12.88
CA LYS A 76 0.74 8.33 -14.03
C LYS A 76 0.38 9.82 -14.10
N LEU A 77 -0.90 10.14 -13.92
CA LEU A 77 -1.37 11.52 -13.94
C LEU A 77 -0.73 12.35 -12.82
N ALA A 78 -0.57 11.75 -11.64
CA ALA A 78 0.11 12.37 -10.50
C ALA A 78 1.64 12.38 -10.59
N GLY A 79 2.24 11.69 -11.58
CA GLY A 79 3.70 11.57 -11.71
C GLY A 79 4.37 10.75 -10.60
N SER A 80 3.61 9.90 -9.90
CA SER A 80 4.10 9.07 -8.78
C SER A 80 4.26 7.59 -9.12
N LEU A 81 3.85 7.15 -10.32
CA LEU A 81 3.91 5.73 -10.71
C LEU A 81 5.31 5.12 -10.58
N ASP A 82 6.36 5.82 -11.03
CA ASP A 82 7.75 5.33 -10.91
C ASP A 82 8.19 5.20 -9.44
N LYS A 83 7.75 6.11 -8.57
CA LYS A 83 8.03 6.04 -7.12
C LYS A 83 7.35 4.85 -6.45
N ALA A 84 6.25 4.37 -7.04
CA ALA A 84 5.51 3.21 -6.60
C ALA A 84 6.05 1.87 -7.15
N GLY A 85 7.18 1.87 -7.87
CA GLY A 85 7.76 0.67 -8.47
C GLY A 85 7.14 0.29 -9.82
N GLY A 86 6.30 1.15 -10.40
CA GLY A 86 5.71 0.96 -11.72
C GLY A 86 4.53 0.00 -11.76
N THR A 87 3.96 -0.16 -12.96
CA THR A 87 2.79 -1.02 -13.22
C THR A 87 3.02 -2.47 -12.82
N GLY A 88 4.22 -3.00 -13.03
CA GLY A 88 4.56 -4.38 -12.68
C GLY A 88 4.48 -4.65 -11.18
N TYR A 89 4.90 -3.68 -10.35
CA TYR A 89 4.80 -3.82 -8.89
C TYR A 89 3.36 -3.81 -8.42
N ILE A 90 2.54 -2.88 -8.93
CA ILE A 90 1.11 -2.79 -8.58
C ILE A 90 0.38 -4.07 -9.00
N ALA A 91 0.69 -4.63 -10.18
CA ALA A 91 0.13 -5.91 -10.60
C ALA A 91 0.53 -7.04 -9.63
N ASN A 92 1.76 -7.04 -9.13
CA ASN A 92 2.24 -8.05 -8.19
C ASN A 92 1.52 -7.97 -6.82
N LEU A 93 1.16 -6.78 -6.33
CA LEU A 93 0.40 -6.63 -5.07
C LEU A 93 -0.92 -7.43 -5.05
N THR A 94 -1.62 -7.44 -6.18
CA THR A 94 -2.87 -8.21 -6.32
C THR A 94 -2.64 -9.73 -6.28
N SER A 95 -1.42 -10.18 -6.60
CA SER A 95 -1.03 -11.60 -6.62
C SER A 95 -0.38 -12.06 -5.31
N MET A 96 0.19 -11.13 -4.55
CA MET A 96 0.87 -11.38 -3.28
C MET A 96 -0.06 -11.43 -2.07
N THR A 97 -1.33 -11.04 -2.22
CA THR A 97 -2.29 -11.27 -1.15
C THR A 97 -2.61 -12.76 -1.16
N PRO A 98 -2.15 -13.56 -0.17
CA PRO A 98 -2.69 -14.89 -0.05
C PRO A 98 -4.19 -14.70 0.07
N SER A 99 -4.92 -15.37 -0.82
CA SER A 99 -6.33 -15.65 -0.70
C SER A 99 -6.75 -15.65 0.78
N ALA A 100 -7.98 -15.21 1.05
CA ALA A 100 -8.70 -15.46 2.30
C ALA A 100 -8.67 -16.95 2.78
N ALA A 101 -7.96 -17.85 2.09
CA ALA A 101 -7.60 -19.22 2.44
C ALA A 101 -6.56 -19.41 3.56
N ASN A 102 -5.91 -18.37 4.12
CA ASN A 102 -4.94 -18.53 5.23
C ASN A 102 -5.42 -17.97 6.58
N VAL A 103 -6.74 -17.91 6.80
CA VAL A 103 -7.33 -17.74 8.13
C VAL A 103 -7.66 -19.13 8.69
N GLU A 104 -6.68 -19.76 9.34
CA GLU A 104 -6.86 -20.77 10.39
C GLU A 104 -6.08 -20.36 11.63
#